data_AF-A0A645G307-F1
#
_entry.id   AF-A0A645G307-F1
#
_cell.length_a   1.000
_cell.length_b   1.000
_cell.length_c   1.000
_cell.angle_alpha   90.00
_cell.angle_beta   90.00
_cell.angle_gamma   90.00
#
_symmetry.space_group_name_H-M   'P 1'
#
loop_
_entity.id
_entity.type
_entity.pdbx_description
1 polymer ?
#
loop_
_entity_poly.entity_id
_entity_poly.type
_entity_poly.pdbx_seq_one_letter_code
_entity_poly.pdbx_strand_id
1 'polypeptide(L)' 'MPILASGGITLANLHEWLENGVDVCGFGGLLTKGTKEEITENAKAIREIISKYRNK' A
#
# COMPACT_ATOMS: atom_id res chain seq x y z
N MET A 1 14.32 -8.97 11.33
CA MET A 1 13.28 -8.35 12.19
C MET A 1 12.32 -7.66 11.25
N PRO A 2 11.01 -7.94 11.30
CA PRO A 2 10.07 -7.36 10.34
C PRO A 2 9.91 -5.85 10.55
N ILE A 3 9.89 -5.09 9.46
CA ILE A 3 9.73 -3.63 9.43
C ILE A 3 8.29 -3.30 9.02
N LEU A 4 7.63 -2.49 9.84
CA LEU A 4 6.35 -1.89 9.52
C LEU A 4 6.55 -0.40 9.22
N ALA A 5 6.20 0.01 8.00
CA ALA A 5 6.11 1.43 7.64
C ALA A 5 4.67 1.90 7.77
N SER A 6 4.45 3.05 8.39
CA SER A 6 3.13 3.68 8.49
C SER A 6 3.23 5.20 8.39
N GLY A 7 2.34 5.81 7.62
CA GLY A 7 2.30 7.26 7.39
C GLY A 7 3.05 7.69 6.13
N GLY A 8 2.41 8.54 5.31
CA GLY A 8 2.99 9.02 4.05
C GLY A 8 2.99 8.01 2.88
N ILE A 9 2.46 6.80 3.08
CA ILE A 9 2.35 5.78 2.04
C ILE A 9 1.14 6.08 1.15
N THR A 10 1.39 6.10 -0.15
CA THR A 10 0.42 6.39 -1.23
C THR A 10 0.58 5.35 -2.34
N LEU A 11 -0.37 5.31 -3.28
CA LEU A 11 -0.24 4.44 -4.46
C LEU A 11 0.98 4.76 -5.32
N ALA A 12 1.42 6.03 -5.32
CA ALA A 12 2.56 6.47 -6.13
C ALA A 12 3.90 5.96 -5.57
N ASN A 13 4.10 6.05 -4.25
CA ASN A 13 5.38 5.70 -3.60
C ASN A 13 5.41 4.30 -2.97
N LEU A 14 4.34 3.51 -3.05
CA LEU A 14 4.29 2.17 -2.46
C LEU A 14 5.43 1.26 -2.95
N HIS A 15 5.82 1.38 -4.22
CA HIS A 15 6.92 0.61 -4.79
C HIS A 15 8.26 0.88 -4.08
N GLU A 16 8.55 2.13 -3.74
CA GLU A 16 9.78 2.53 -3.03
C GLU A 16 9.86 1.87 -1.65
N TRP A 17 8.74 1.81 -0.92
CA TRP A 17 8.70 1.16 0.40
C TRP A 17 8.97 -0.35 0.30
N LEU A 18 8.41 -1.00 -0.72
CA LEU A 18 8.63 -2.43 -0.97
C LEU A 18 10.09 -2.71 -1.33
N GLU A 19 10.68 -1.89 -2.20
CA GLU A 19 12.09 -2.00 -2.61
C GLU A 19 13.06 -1.71 -1.46
N ASN A 20 12.70 -0.83 -0.53
CA ASN A 20 13.46 -0.54 0.69
C ASN A 20 13.37 -1.64 1.76
N GLY A 21 12.68 -2.75 1.47
CA GLY A 21 12.66 -3.93 2.35
C GLY A 21 11.66 -3.85 3.49
N VAL A 22 10.59 -3.06 3.35
CA VAL A 22 9.48 -3.05 4.32
C VAL A 22 8.63 -4.31 4.18
N ASP A 23 8.39 -5.00 5.29
CA ASP A 23 7.56 -6.20 5.34
C ASP A 23 6.05 -5.86 5.34
N VAL A 24 5.67 -4.77 6.01
CA VAL A 24 4.27 -4.37 6.20
C VAL A 24 4.06 -2.87 5.99
N CYS A 25 3.10 -2.50 5.14
CA CYS A 25 2.70 -1.11 4.91
C CYS A 25 1.34 -0.81 5.56
N GLY A 26 1.31 0.12 6.51
CA GLY A 26 0.10 0.62 7.14
C GLY A 26 -0.52 1.78 6.36
N PHE A 27 -1.74 1.60 5.86
CA PHE A 27 -2.50 2.63 5.15
C PHE A 27 -3.56 3.24 6.06
N GLY A 28 -3.46 4.55 6.28
CA GLY A 28 -4.45 5.33 7.03
C GLY A 28 -5.55 5.83 6.10
N GLY A 29 -5.53 7.14 5.81
CA GLY A 29 -6.59 7.83 5.07
C GLY A 29 -7.00 7.19 3.74
N LEU A 30 -6.07 6.51 3.06
CA LEU A 30 -6.32 5.83 1.78
C LEU A 30 -7.35 4.68 1.89
N LEU A 31 -7.46 4.06 3.08
CA LEU A 31 -8.40 2.96 3.36
C LEU A 31 -9.47 3.33 4.39
N THR A 32 -9.44 4.55 4.96
CA THR A 32 -10.35 4.96 6.04
C THR A 32 -11.16 6.21 5.73
N LYS A 33 -10.84 6.95 4.67
CA LYS A 33 -11.57 8.15 4.24
C LYS A 33 -12.13 7.97 2.85
N GLY A 34 -13.27 8.60 2.60
CA GLY A 34 -13.99 8.52 1.33
C GLY A 34 -15.20 7.58 1.38
N THR A 35 -15.75 7.31 0.22
CA THR A 35 -16.86 6.37 0.01
C THR A 35 -16.36 4.93 0.05
N LYS A 36 -17.29 3.98 0.20
CA LYS A 36 -16.96 2.56 0.19
C LYS A 36 -16.35 2.14 -1.15
N GLU A 37 -16.83 2.73 -2.24
CA GLU A 37 -16.39 2.51 -3.61
C GLU A 37 -14.94 2.97 -3.77
N GLU A 38 -14.63 4.21 -3.36
CA GLU A 38 -13.25 4.76 -3.38
C GLU A 38 -12.28 3.91 -2.54
N ILE A 39 -12.68 3.52 -1.33
CA ILE A 39 -11.86 2.66 -0.46
C ILE A 39 -11.62 1.31 -1.12
N THR A 40 -12.63 0.76 -1.80
CA THR A 40 -12.51 -0.53 -2.51
C THR A 40 -11.57 -0.43 -3.71
N GLU A 41 -11.64 0.65 -4.48
CA GLU A 41 -10.73 0.92 -5.61
C GLU A 41 -9.29 1.09 -5.12
N ASN A 42 -9.08 1.88 -4.06
CA ASN A 42 -7.78 2.05 -3.42
C ASN A 42 -7.19 0.72 -2.93
N ALA A 43 -7.99 -0.11 -2.27
CA ALA A 43 -7.57 -1.42 -1.80
C ALA A 43 -7.17 -2.36 -2.95
N LYS A 44 -7.93 -2.35 -4.05
CA LYS A 44 -7.60 -3.12 -5.27
C LYS A 44 -6.28 -2.66 -5.87
N ALA A 45 -6.09 -1.35 -6.02
CA ALA A 45 -4.86 -0.77 -6.55
C ALA A 45 -3.64 -1.14 -5.70
N ILE A 46 -3.72 -1.03 -4.36
CA ILE A 46 -2.66 -1.49 -3.45
C ILE A 46 -2.32 -2.96 -3.71
N ARG A 47 -3.33 -3.82 -3.78
CA ARG A 47 -3.13 -5.26 -3.99
C ARG A 47 -2.46 -5.57 -5.31
N GLU A 48 -2.86 -4.89 -6.39
CA GLU A 48 -2.24 -5.04 -7.71
C GLU A 48 -0.76 -4.66 -7.70
N ILE A 49 -0.41 -3.52 -7.08
CA ILE A 49 0.99 -3.07 -6.97
C ILE A 49 1.82 -4.12 -6.22
N ILE A 50 1.34 -4.59 -5.06
CA ILE A 50 2.03 -5.62 -4.27
C ILE A 50 2.15 -6.93 -5.04
N SER A 51 1.10 -7.34 -5.76
CA SER A 51 1.14 -8.57 -6.55
C SER A 51 2.12 -8.47 -7.71
N LYS A 52 2.19 -7.32 -8.39
CA LYS A 52 3.18 -7.07 -9.45
C LYS A 52 4.60 -7.09 -8.90
N TYR A 53 4.82 -6.51 -7.72
CA TYR A 53 6.13 -6.55 -7.06
C TYR A 53 6.56 -7.98 -6.67
N ARG A 54 5.64 -8.78 -6.12
CA ARG A 54 5.94 -10.16 -5.66
C ARG A 54 6.10 -11.19 -6.78
N ASN A 55 5.48 -10.96 -7.93
CA ASN A 55 5.55 -11.85 -9.10
C ASN A 55 6.61 -11.38 -10.12
N LYS A 56 7.43 -10.38 -9.78
CA LYS A 56 8.58 -9.93 -10.56
C LYS A 56 9.77 -10.84 -10.28
#